data_AF-A0A9Q3CIL7-F1
#
_entry.id   AF-A0A9Q3CIL7-F1
#
_cell.length_a   1.000
_cell.length_b   1.000
_cell.length_c   1.000
_cell.angle_alpha   90.00
_cell.angle_beta   90.00
_cell.angle_gamma   90.00
#
_symmetry.space_group_name_H-M   'P 1'
#
loop_
_entity.id
_entity.type
_entity.pdbx_description
1 polymer ?
#
loop_
_entity_poly.entity_id
_entity_poly.type
_entity_poly.pdbx_seq_one_letter_code
_entity_poly.pdbx_strand_id
1 'polypeptide(L)'
;MPQNTKEIKSFLGFSGYYRQHIINFPSIARPLYKLCDKDTVFEMTVDRVKSFESLRKALTTSPLLLIPDFKLPFKLYIDESGDGIVPALHQVQIINDKPVERPIYCISRQMKSTEARYGSSQMECLCLLWALENLN
;
A
#
# COMPACT_ATOMS: atom_id res chain seq x y z
N MET A 1 -12.17 -3.74 -17.26
CA MET A 1 -12.38 -4.73 -16.18
C MET A 1 -11.86 -6.08 -16.64
N PRO A 2 -11.09 -6.80 -15.80
CA PRO A 2 -10.58 -8.12 -16.14
C PRO A 2 -11.73 -9.13 -16.27
N GLN A 3 -11.67 -9.99 -17.28
CA GLN A 3 -12.72 -10.96 -17.62
C GLN A 3 -12.39 -12.39 -17.18
N ASN A 4 -11.15 -12.65 -16.78
CA ASN A 4 -10.69 -13.98 -16.37
C ASN A 4 -9.49 -13.92 -15.41
N THR A 5 -9.15 -15.08 -14.84
CA THR A 5 -8.04 -15.23 -13.89
C THR A 5 -6.68 -14.88 -14.48
N LYS A 6 -6.49 -15.00 -15.80
CA LYS A 6 -5.23 -14.63 -16.45
C LYS A 6 -5.04 -13.11 -16.47
N GLU A 7 -6.10 -12.37 -16.83
CA GLU A 7 -6.09 -10.90 -16.85
C GLU A 7 -5.90 -10.30 -15.46
N ILE A 8 -6.58 -10.85 -14.43
CA ILE A 8 -6.40 -10.34 -13.06
C ILE A 8 -4.98 -10.60 -12.54
N LYS A 9 -4.38 -11.76 -12.85
CA LYS A 9 -2.98 -12.07 -12.48
C LYS A 9 -1.99 -11.12 -13.16
N SER A 10 -2.21 -10.81 -14.44
CA SER A 10 -1.41 -9.84 -15.17
C SER A 10 -1.49 -8.45 -14.54
N PHE A 11 -2.71 -7.99 -14.24
CA PHE A 11 -2.94 -6.70 -13.57
C PHE A 11 -2.32 -6.64 -12.17
N LEU A 12 -2.46 -7.71 -11.38
CA LEU A 12 -1.85 -7.81 -10.05
C LEU A 12 -0.32 -7.85 -10.11
N GLY A 13 0.27 -8.48 -11.13
CA GLY A 13 1.71 -8.43 -11.37
C GLY A 13 2.19 -7.02 -11.67
N PHE A 14 1.52 -6.32 -12.60
CA PHE A 14 1.84 -4.94 -12.95
C PHE A 14 1.67 -3.99 -11.76
N SER A 15 0.51 -4.02 -11.10
CA SER A 15 0.23 -3.17 -9.94
C SER A 15 1.13 -3.48 -8.75
N GLY A 16 1.51 -4.75 -8.58
CA GLY A 16 2.46 -5.20 -7.55
C GLY A 16 3.87 -4.64 -7.73
N TYR A 17 4.32 -4.40 -8.97
CA TYR A 17 5.59 -3.71 -9.23
C TYR A 17 5.60 -2.30 -8.62
N TYR A 18 4.47 -1.60 -8.68
CA TYR A 18 4.31 -0.25 -8.13
C TYR A 18 3.76 -0.21 -6.70
N ARG A 19 3.72 -1.35 -5.98
CA ARG A 19 3.10 -1.43 -4.64
C ARG A 19 3.65 -0.40 -3.64
N GLN A 20 4.93 -0.06 -3.74
CA GLN A 20 5.61 0.91 -2.87
C GLN A 20 5.17 2.37 -3.11
N HIS A 21 4.47 2.61 -4.22
CA HIS A 21 3.89 3.91 -4.60
C HIS A 21 2.39 3.99 -4.24
N ILE A 22 1.81 2.92 -3.69
CA ILE A 22 0.38 2.81 -3.40
C ILE A 22 0.20 2.59 -1.90
N ILE A 23 -0.34 3.59 -1.23
CA ILE A 23 -0.69 3.49 0.19
C ILE A 23 -1.74 2.38 0.37
N ASN A 24 -1.53 1.53 1.38
CA ASN A 24 -2.43 0.42 1.72
C ASN A 24 -2.67 -0.60 0.59
N PHE A 25 -1.70 -0.78 -0.31
CA PHE A 25 -1.79 -1.73 -1.43
C PHE A 25 -2.30 -3.13 -1.03
N PRO A 26 -1.78 -3.79 0.04
CA PRO A 26 -2.18 -5.16 0.38
C PRO A 26 -3.67 -5.27 0.68
N SER A 27 -4.26 -4.31 1.40
CA SER A 27 -5.68 -4.33 1.76
C SER A 27 -6.55 -4.11 0.52
N ILE A 28 -6.17 -3.18 -0.37
CA ILE A 28 -6.89 -2.92 -1.61
C ILE A 28 -6.79 -4.13 -2.56
N ALA A 29 -5.62 -4.76 -2.67
CA ALA A 29 -5.39 -5.88 -3.59
C ALA A 29 -5.94 -7.22 -3.06
N ARG A 30 -6.16 -7.37 -1.74
CA ARG A 30 -6.62 -8.61 -1.10
C ARG A 30 -7.83 -9.28 -1.78
N PRO A 31 -8.96 -8.60 -2.03
CA PRO A 31 -10.12 -9.22 -2.67
C PRO A 31 -9.84 -9.68 -4.11
N LEU A 32 -8.84 -9.08 -4.79
CA LEU A 32 -8.40 -9.47 -6.12
C LEU A 32 -7.43 -10.66 -6.08
N TYR A 33 -6.54 -10.74 -5.08
CA TYR A 33 -5.70 -11.92 -4.89
C TYR A 33 -6.53 -13.18 -4.64
N LYS A 34 -7.67 -13.08 -3.94
CA LYS A 34 -8.61 -14.21 -3.77
C LYS A 34 -9.14 -14.78 -5.11
N LEU A 35 -9.25 -13.96 -6.17
CA LEU A 35 -9.63 -14.45 -7.50
C LEU A 35 -8.55 -15.32 -8.16
N CYS A 36 -7.34 -15.35 -7.60
CA CYS A 36 -6.23 -16.14 -8.12
C CYS A 36 -6.18 -17.56 -7.55
N ASP A 37 -6.96 -17.84 -6.50
CA ASP A 37 -7.04 -19.14 -5.83
C ASP A 37 -7.77 -20.16 -6.72
N LYS A 38 -7.34 -21.42 -6.65
CA LYS A 38 -7.86 -22.50 -7.53
C LYS A 38 -9.34 -22.81 -7.29
N ASP A 39 -9.80 -22.63 -6.05
CA ASP A 39 -11.16 -23.00 -5.62
C ASP A 39 -12.13 -21.81 -5.64
N THR A 40 -11.69 -20.64 -6.13
CA THR A 40 -12.53 -19.45 -6.18
C THR A 40 -13.14 -19.27 -7.57
N VAL A 41 -14.47 -19.18 -7.63
CA VAL A 41 -15.17 -18.80 -8.86
C VAL A 41 -14.80 -17.38 -9.25
N PHE A 42 -14.45 -17.19 -10.51
CA PHE A 42 -14.13 -15.87 -11.05
C PHE A 42 -15.40 -15.05 -11.17
N GLU A 43 -15.57 -14.08 -10.27
CA GLU A 43 -16.71 -13.17 -10.26
C GLU A 43 -16.28 -11.77 -9.81
N MET A 44 -16.56 -10.75 -10.60
CA MET A 44 -16.29 -9.35 -10.25
C MET A 44 -17.44 -8.78 -9.41
N THR A 45 -17.54 -9.21 -8.15
CA THR A 45 -18.45 -8.65 -7.14
C THR A 45 -18.22 -7.13 -6.95
N VAL A 46 -19.18 -6.44 -6.32
CA VAL A 46 -19.08 -5.00 -6.01
C VAL A 46 -17.76 -4.63 -5.30
N ASP A 47 -17.33 -5.43 -4.33
CA ASP A 47 -16.10 -5.15 -3.57
C ASP A 47 -14.84 -5.34 -4.41
N ARG A 48 -14.82 -6.36 -5.28
CA ARG A 48 -13.73 -6.60 -6.24
C ARG A 48 -13.66 -5.49 -7.28
N VAL A 49 -14.80 -5.01 -7.77
CA VAL A 49 -14.89 -3.87 -8.68
C VAL A 49 -14.34 -2.59 -8.03
N LYS A 50 -14.78 -2.27 -6.81
CA LYS A 50 -14.26 -1.13 -6.04
C LYS A 50 -12.75 -1.22 -5.84
N SER A 51 -12.24 -2.41 -5.53
CA SER A 51 -10.83 -2.66 -5.30
C SER A 51 -9.99 -2.49 -6.58
N PHE A 52 -10.50 -3.01 -7.71
CA PHE A 52 -9.86 -2.83 -9.01
C PHE A 52 -9.80 -1.35 -9.42
N GLU A 53 -10.90 -0.62 -9.28
CA GLU A 53 -10.94 0.82 -9.58
C GLU A 53 -10.05 1.64 -8.64
N SER A 54 -9.99 1.26 -7.36
CA SER A 54 -9.10 1.91 -6.39
C SER A 54 -7.63 1.74 -6.75
N LEU A 55 -7.21 0.53 -7.15
CA LEU A 55 -5.84 0.30 -7.64
C LEU A 55 -5.59 1.03 -8.96
N ARG A 56 -6.54 1.03 -9.90
CA ARG A 56 -6.41 1.76 -11.16
C ARG A 56 -6.22 3.26 -10.91
N LYS A 57 -7.04 3.85 -10.05
CA LYS A 57 -6.92 5.24 -9.65
C LYS A 57 -5.58 5.48 -8.95
N ALA A 58 -5.19 4.64 -8.00
CA ALA A 58 -3.91 4.78 -7.33
C ALA A 58 -2.74 4.71 -8.32
N LEU A 59 -2.78 3.85 -9.34
CA LEU A 59 -1.71 3.80 -10.36
C LEU A 59 -1.64 5.05 -11.24
N THR A 60 -2.77 5.71 -11.51
CA THR A 60 -2.82 6.90 -12.38
C THR A 60 -2.73 8.22 -11.62
N THR A 61 -3.06 8.22 -10.33
CA THR A 61 -3.07 9.41 -9.48
C THR A 61 -2.10 9.31 -8.31
N SER A 62 -1.33 8.22 -8.18
CA SER A 62 -0.33 8.11 -7.14
C SER A 62 0.56 9.36 -7.24
N PRO A 63 0.73 10.10 -6.14
CA PRO A 63 1.73 11.15 -6.12
C PRO A 63 3.04 10.48 -6.55
N LEU A 64 3.63 10.95 -7.65
CA LEU A 64 5.00 10.58 -8.01
C LEU A 64 5.81 10.66 -6.73
N LEU A 65 6.32 9.50 -6.25
CA LEU A 65 7.15 9.48 -5.07
C LEU A 65 8.25 10.50 -5.31
N LEU A 66 8.44 11.41 -4.35
CA LEU A 66 9.54 12.35 -4.49
C LEU A 66 10.85 11.57 -4.49
N ILE A 67 11.79 12.01 -5.32
CA ILE A 67 13.14 11.48 -5.24
C ILE A 67 13.69 11.92 -3.88
N PRO A 68 14.16 10.99 -3.03
CA PRO A 68 14.67 11.35 -1.71
C PRO A 68 15.83 12.32 -1.82
N ASP A 69 15.74 13.43 -1.08
CA ASP A 69 16.88 14.31 -0.82
C ASP A 69 17.45 13.99 0.57
N PHE A 70 18.55 13.25 0.63
CA PHE A 70 19.17 12.84 1.89
C PHE A 70 19.73 14.01 2.73
N LYS A 71 19.71 15.25 2.21
CA LYS A 71 20.08 16.46 2.98
C LYS A 71 18.90 17.02 3.78
N LEU A 72 17.68 16.59 3.48
CA LEU A 72 16.45 17.06 4.13
C LEU A 72 15.93 16.00 5.11
N PRO A 73 15.31 16.41 6.22
CA PRO A 73 14.74 15.47 7.18
C PRO A 73 13.59 14.67 6.54
N PHE A 74 13.53 13.38 6.86
CA PHE A 74 12.39 12.53 6.54
C PHE A 74 11.34 12.61 7.64
N LYS A 75 10.07 12.41 7.26
CA LYS A 75 8.94 12.24 8.18
C LYS A 75 8.43 10.82 8.04
N LEU A 76 8.45 10.05 9.12
CA LEU A 76 7.85 8.72 9.13
C LEU A 76 6.41 8.82 9.64
N TYR A 77 5.46 8.49 8.78
CA TYR A 77 4.07 8.28 9.17
C TYR A 77 3.89 6.80 9.46
N ILE A 78 3.36 6.50 10.63
CA ILE A 78 2.94 5.16 11.03
C ILE A 78 1.42 5.15 11.11
N ASP A 79 0.82 4.10 10.58
CA ASP A 79 -0.62 3.90 10.65
C ASP A 79 -0.91 2.40 10.64
N GLU A 80 -2.00 2.02 11.30
CA GLU A 80 -2.57 0.69 11.25
C GLU A 80 -3.93 0.70 10.58
N SER A 81 -4.09 -0.19 9.61
CA SER A 81 -5.41 -0.56 9.10
C SER A 81 -5.88 -1.82 9.85
N GLY A 82 -7.20 -2.03 9.96
CA GLY A 82 -7.75 -3.21 10.63
C GLY A 82 -7.24 -4.57 10.10
N ASP A 83 -6.58 -4.59 8.94
CA ASP A 83 -6.00 -5.78 8.31
C ASP A 83 -4.46 -5.81 8.24
N GLY A 84 -3.76 -4.72 8.60
CA GLY A 84 -2.32 -4.60 8.35
C GLY A 84 -1.69 -3.29 8.82
N ILE A 85 -0.37 -3.26 8.90
CA ILE A 85 0.41 -2.06 9.18
C ILE A 85 0.87 -1.41 7.87
N VAL A 86 0.86 -0.08 7.82
CA VAL A 86 1.02 0.71 6.58
C VAL A 86 1.87 1.98 6.78
N PRO A 87 3.14 1.87 7.22
CA PRO A 87 3.99 3.04 7.36
C PRO A 87 4.43 3.63 6.02
N ALA A 88 4.57 4.95 5.98
CA ALA A 88 4.97 5.70 4.82
C ALA A 88 6.04 6.74 5.18
N LEU A 89 7.15 6.72 4.44
CA LEU A 89 8.19 7.73 4.53
C LEU A 89 7.82 8.91 3.64
N HIS A 90 7.80 10.11 4.22
CA HIS A 90 7.46 11.36 3.57
C HIS A 90 8.63 12.33 3.64
N GLN A 91 8.64 13.31 2.74
CA GLN A 91 9.57 14.42 2.80
C GLN A 91 8.91 15.69 2.31
N VAL A 92 9.29 16.82 2.91
CA VAL A 92 8.91 18.15 2.46
C VAL A 92 10.02 18.67 1.55
N GLN A 93 9.69 18.97 0.29
CA GLN A 93 10.61 19.57 -0.68
C GLN A 93 10.03 20.84 -1.28
N ILE A 94 10.88 21.75 -1.75
CA ILE A 94 10.44 22.94 -2.49
C ILE A 94 10.23 22.55 -3.95
N ILE A 95 9.00 22.68 -4.44
CA ILE A 95 8.62 22.43 -5.84
C ILE A 95 7.84 23.64 -6.32
N ASN A 96 8.30 24.28 -7.40
CA ASN A 96 7.73 25.53 -7.91
C ASN A 96 7.59 26.60 -6.81
N ASP A 97 8.70 26.81 -6.08
CA ASP A 97 8.83 27.78 -4.98
C ASP A 97 7.85 27.60 -3.80
N LYS A 98 7.25 26.41 -3.67
CA LYS A 98 6.32 26.08 -2.59
C LYS A 98 6.76 24.81 -1.86
N PRO A 99 6.62 24.77 -0.52
CA PRO A 99 6.82 23.54 0.24
C PRO A 99 5.71 22.55 -0.10
N VAL A 100 6.11 21.37 -0.53
CA VAL A 100 5.21 20.27 -0.88
C VAL A 100 5.67 19.03 -0.12
N GLU A 101 4.78 18.49 0.71
CA GLU A 101 4.99 17.21 1.35
C GLU A 101 4.43 16.09 0.47
N ARG A 102 5.24 15.07 0.19
CA ARG A 102 4.78 13.86 -0.52
C ARG A 102 5.45 12.62 0.05
N PRO A 103 4.84 11.44 -0.17
CA PRO A 103 5.49 10.18 0.10
C PRO A 103 6.75 10.02 -0.77
N ILE A 104 7.79 9.45 -0.17
CA ILE A 104 9.05 8.99 -0.76
C ILE A 104 9.03 7.49 -0.95
N TYR A 105 8.48 6.78 0.04
CA TYR A 105 8.48 5.33 0.05
C TYR A 105 7.37 4.81 0.95
N CYS A 106 6.50 3.94 0.45
CA CYS A 106 5.47 3.30 1.24
C CYS A 106 5.76 1.81 1.37
N ILE A 107 5.66 1.27 2.57
CA ILE A 107 5.73 -0.17 2.81
C ILE A 107 4.50 -0.61 3.57
N SER A 108 4.10 -1.86 3.38
CA SER A 108 2.93 -2.38 4.06
C SER A 108 2.98 -3.90 4.11
N ARG A 109 2.39 -4.45 5.17
CA ARG A 109 2.20 -5.90 5.31
C ARG A 109 0.91 -6.21 6.08
N GLN A 110 0.35 -7.37 5.79
CA GLN A 110 -0.75 -7.89 6.60
C GLN A 110 -0.27 -8.25 8.00
N MET A 111 -1.18 -8.11 8.97
CA MET A 111 -0.95 -8.57 10.33
C MET A 111 -0.92 -10.09 10.38
N LYS A 112 -0.04 -10.64 11.22
CA LYS A 112 -0.08 -12.05 11.61
C LYS A 112 -1.26 -12.28 12.56
N SER A 113 -1.74 -13.51 12.63
CA SER A 113 -2.85 -13.89 13.52
C SER A 113 -2.57 -13.63 15.00
N THR A 114 -1.31 -13.68 15.42
CA THR A 114 -0.87 -13.34 16.78
C THR A 114 -0.88 -11.84 17.04
N GLU A 115 -0.47 -11.06 16.04
CA GLU A 115 -0.43 -9.59 16.11
C GLU A 115 -1.86 -9.05 16.21
N ALA A 116 -2.83 -9.64 15.52
CA ALA A 116 -4.24 -9.20 15.51
C ALA A 116 -4.93 -9.09 16.90
N ARG A 117 -4.28 -9.54 17.99
CA ARG A 117 -4.75 -9.43 19.38
C ARG A 117 -4.20 -8.22 20.12
N TYR A 118 -3.28 -7.47 19.52
CA TYR A 118 -2.67 -6.30 20.14
C TYR A 118 -3.66 -5.14 20.22
N GLY A 119 -3.55 -4.33 21.27
CA GLY A 119 -4.23 -3.04 21.35
C GLY A 119 -3.62 -2.02 20.38
N SER A 120 -4.32 -0.91 20.11
CA SER A 120 -3.88 0.12 19.15
C SER A 120 -2.47 0.65 19.48
N SER A 121 -2.16 1.00 20.73
CA SER A 121 -0.80 1.46 21.08
C SER A 121 0.30 0.42 20.86
N GLN A 122 -0.01 -0.86 21.03
CA GLN A 122 0.95 -1.95 20.71
C GLN A 122 1.11 -2.11 19.19
N MET A 123 0.05 -1.85 18.42
CA MET A 123 0.09 -1.84 16.97
C MET A 123 0.89 -0.68 16.40
N GLU A 124 0.71 0.53 16.91
CA GLU A 124 1.53 1.68 16.54
C GLU A 124 3.01 1.40 16.79
N CYS A 125 3.34 0.82 17.95
CA CYS A 125 4.73 0.45 18.29
C CYS A 125 5.29 -0.64 17.34
N LEU A 126 4.50 -1.67 17.04
CA LEU A 126 4.87 -2.69 16.06
C LEU A 126 5.08 -2.09 14.66
N CYS A 127 4.20 -1.18 14.25
CA CYS A 127 4.28 -0.48 12.98
C CYS A 127 5.57 0.34 12.89
N LEU A 128 5.91 1.08 13.94
CA LEU A 128 7.15 1.85 14.03
C LEU A 128 8.40 0.97 13.97
N LEU A 129 8.47 -0.08 14.79
CA LEU A 129 9.62 -0.99 14.80
C LEU A 129 9.83 -1.63 13.42
N TRP A 130 8.75 -2.15 12.84
CA TRP A 130 8.80 -2.76 11.52
C TRP A 130 9.21 -1.75 10.43
N ALA A 131 8.72 -0.51 10.53
CA ALA A 131 9.11 0.55 9.61
C ALA A 131 10.61 0.82 9.65
N LEU A 132 11.19 0.98 10.85
CA LEU A 132 12.62 1.23 11.02
C LEU A 132 13.50 0.08 10.50
N GLU A 133 13.03 -1.17 10.59
CA GLU A 133 13.76 -2.33 10.06
C GLU A 133 13.72 -2.45 8.54
N ASN A 134 12.66 -1.95 7.90
CA ASN A 134 12.38 -2.18 6.47
C ASN A 134 12.56 -0.93 5.60
N LEU A 135 12.73 0.25 6.20
CA LEU A 135 13.10 1.50 5.55
C LEU A 135 14.61 1.74 5.73
N ASN A 136 15.43 1.04 4.94
CA ASN A 136 16.89 1.23 4.88
C ASN A 136 17.30 1.97 3.60
#